data_AF-A0A7W4WBI6-F1
#
_entry.id   AF-A0A7W4WBI6-F1
#
_cell.length_a   1.000
_cell.length_b   1.000
_cell.length_c   1.000
_cell.angle_alpha   90.00
_cell.angle_beta   90.00
_cell.angle_gamma   90.00
#
_symmetry.space_group_name_H-M   'P 1'
#
loop_
_entity.id
_entity.type
_entity.pdbx_description
1 polymer ?
#
loop_
_entity_poly.entity_id
_entity_poly.type
_entity_poly.pdbx_seq_one_letter_code
_entity_poly.pdbx_strand_id
1 'polypeptide(L)' 'MQRLEVGAGTFGYQLTFYQRQGFRVERIDKNFFLKSYPEPIVENGIQHGDMLRLTFEFRGKNSCQRAV' A
#
# COMPACT_ATOMS: atom_id res chain seq x y z
N MET A 1 16.92 5.15 8.54
CA MET A 1 15.80 5.37 7.60
C MET A 1 14.71 4.41 8.03
N GLN A 2 13.45 4.86 8.14
CA GLN A 2 12.34 4.00 8.52
C GLN A 2 11.48 3.71 7.30
N ARG A 3 10.88 2.52 7.25
CA ARG A 3 10.08 2.05 6.13
C ARG A 3 8.67 1.73 6.62
N LEU A 4 7.68 2.21 5.88
CA LEU A 4 6.29 1.81 6.03
C LEU A 4 5.88 0.97 4.81
N GLU A 5 5.21 -0.16 5.05
CA GLU A 5 4.67 -1.03 4.00
C GLU A 5 3.14 -1.08 4.11
N VAL A 6 2.47 -1.05 2.97
CA VAL A 6 1.03 -1.20 2.87
C VAL A 6 0.66 -2.13 1.71
N GLY A 7 -0.32 -3.00 1.94
CA GLY A 7 -0.96 -3.81 0.90
C GLY A 7 -2.23 -3.10 0.40
N ALA A 8 -2.36 -2.92 -0.91
CA ALA A 8 -3.54 -2.32 -1.52
C ALA A 8 -4.00 -3.09 -2.76
N GLY A 9 -5.26 -2.87 -3.15
CA GLY A 9 -5.77 -3.38 -4.43
C GLY A 9 -4.96 -2.88 -5.62
N THR A 10 -5.03 -3.61 -6.73
CA THR A 10 -4.21 -3.36 -7.93
C THR A 10 -4.68 -2.16 -8.76
N PHE A 11 -5.86 -1.62 -8.48
CA PHE A 11 -6.48 -0.50 -9.18
C PHE A 11 -7.42 0.27 -8.24
N GLY A 12 -7.94 1.40 -8.73
CA GLY A 12 -8.87 2.27 -8.00
C GLY A 12 -8.21 3.48 -7.34
N TYR A 13 -8.98 4.18 -6.51
CA TYR A 13 -8.55 5.42 -5.86
C TYR A 13 -7.36 5.20 -4.91
N GLN A 14 -7.31 4.04 -4.25
CA GLN A 14 -6.31 3.73 -3.23
C GLN A 14 -4.89 3.75 -3.80
N LEU A 15 -4.66 3.12 -4.96
CA LEU A 15 -3.35 3.12 -5.62
C LEU A 15 -2.88 4.56 -5.94
N THR A 16 -3.78 5.36 -6.52
CA THR A 16 -3.49 6.76 -6.85
C THR A 16 -3.19 7.58 -5.60
N PHE A 17 -3.94 7.37 -4.52
CA PHE A 17 -3.73 8.03 -3.23
C PHE A 17 -2.32 7.74 -2.68
N TYR A 18 -1.94 6.47 -2.56
CA TYR A 18 -0.63 6.08 -2.01
C TYR A 18 0.53 6.59 -2.87
N GLN A 19 0.41 6.52 -4.21
CA GLN A 19 1.43 7.06 -5.10
C GLN A 19 1.60 8.58 -4.94
N ARG A 20 0.50 9.34 -4.77
CA ARG A 20 0.56 10.78 -4.49
C ARG A 20 1.23 11.11 -3.15
N GLN A 21 1.09 10.24 -2.15
CA GLN A 21 1.79 10.37 -0.87
C GLN A 21 3.26 9.90 -0.92
N GLY A 22 3.75 9.47 -2.09
CA GLY A 22 5.15 9.09 -2.30
C GLY A 22 5.45 7.61 -2.09
N PHE A 23 4.44 6.77 -1.86
CA PHE A 23 4.64 5.32 -1.83
C PHE A 23 5.04 4.79 -3.21
N ARG A 24 5.90 3.77 -3.24
CA ARG A 24 6.36 3.08 -4.45
C ARG A 24 5.96 1.62 -4.41
N VAL A 25 5.49 1.10 -5.54
CA VAL A 25 5.19 -0.33 -5.70
C VAL A 25 6.50 -1.10 -5.68
N GLU A 26 6.61 -2.08 -4.79
CA GLU A 26 7.80 -2.93 -4.66
C GLU A 26 7.54 -4.35 -5.16
N ARG A 27 6.37 -4.91 -4.87
CA ARG A 27 6.01 -6.28 -5.23
C ARG A 27 4.51 -6.42 -5.51
N ILE A 28 4.16 -7.45 -6.25
CA ILE A 28 2.79 -7.91 -6.48
C ILE A 28 2.62 -9.29 -5.85
N ASP A 29 1.67 -9.43 -4.94
CA ASP A 29 1.23 -10.71 -4.38
C ASP A 29 0.09 -11.26 -5.24
N LYS A 30 0.44 -12.22 -6.11
CA LYS A 30 -0.48 -12.80 -7.09
C LYS A 30 -1.59 -13.62 -6.42
N ASN A 31 -2.82 -13.42 -6.88
CA ASN A 31 -4.03 -14.10 -6.43
C ASN A 31 -4.29 -13.94 -4.93
N PHE A 32 -3.77 -12.88 -4.30
CA PHE A 32 -3.94 -12.66 -2.86
C PHE A 32 -5.42 -12.61 -2.45
N PHE A 33 -6.23 -11.84 -3.18
CA PHE A 33 -7.64 -11.69 -2.86
C PHE A 33 -8.44 -12.96 -3.14
N LEU A 34 -8.10 -13.68 -4.21
CA LEU A 34 -8.73 -14.96 -4.56
C LEU A 34 -8.48 -16.05 -3.52
N LYS A 35 -7.33 -16.00 -2.81
CA LYS A 35 -6.96 -16.97 -1.78
C LYS A 35 -7.45 -16.57 -0.39
N SER A 36 -7.60 -15.28 -0.14
CA SER A 36 -7.90 -14.75 1.20
C SER A 36 -9.39 -14.62 1.47
N TYR A 37 -10.21 -14.48 0.43
CA TYR A 37 -11.65 -14.25 0.55
C TYR A 37 -12.43 -15.27 -0.29
N PRO A 38 -13.48 -15.89 0.28
CA PRO A 38 -14.31 -16.85 -0.44
C PRO A 38 -15.22 -16.18 -1.48
N GLU A 39 -15.60 -14.92 -1.25
CA GLU A 39 -16.42 -14.13 -2.18
C GLU A 39 -15.55 -13.19 -3.03
N PRO A 40 -15.87 -12.99 -4.32
CA PRO A 40 -15.10 -12.13 -5.20
C PRO A 40 -15.26 -10.66 -4.80
N ILE A 41 -14.13 -9.99 -4.56
CA ILE A 41 -14.10 -8.54 -4.33
C ILE A 41 -14.07 -7.85 -5.69
N VAL A 42 -15.15 -7.13 -6.04
CA VAL A 42 -15.32 -6.46 -7.33
C VAL A 42 -15.47 -4.96 -7.12
N GLU A 43 -14.68 -4.18 -7.85
CA GLU A 43 -14.73 -2.71 -7.84
C GLU A 43 -14.82 -2.20 -9.28
N ASN A 44 -15.78 -1.31 -9.56
CA ASN A 44 -16.04 -0.78 -10.90
C ASN A 44 -16.19 -1.87 -12.00
N GLY A 45 -16.74 -3.03 -11.63
CA GLY A 45 -16.92 -4.17 -12.54
C GLY A 45 -15.66 -5.01 -12.79
N ILE A 46 -14.54 -4.71 -12.12
CA ILE A 46 -13.29 -5.45 -12.22
C ILE A 46 -13.06 -6.20 -10.91
N GLN A 47 -12.80 -7.51 -10.98
CA GLN A 47 -12.48 -8.31 -9.81
C GLN A 47 -11.03 -8.11 -9.37
N HIS A 48 -10.82 -7.83 -8.08
CA HIS A 48 -9.49 -7.82 -7.48
C HIS A 48 -8.97 -9.25 -7.38
N GLY A 49 -7.84 -9.52 -8.04
CA GLY A 49 -7.11 -10.77 -7.92
C GLY A 49 -5.82 -10.62 -7.12
N ASP A 50 -4.99 -9.66 -7.54
CA ASP A 50 -3.66 -9.42 -7.02
C ASP A 50 -3.63 -8.24 -6.05
N MET A 51 -2.72 -8.30 -5.06
CA MET A 51 -2.44 -7.20 -4.13
C MET A 51 -1.10 -6.56 -4.46
N LEU A 52 -1.05 -5.23 -4.50
CA LEU A 52 0.19 -4.46 -4.59
C LEU A 52 0.76 -4.24 -3.21
N ARG A 53 2.05 -4.51 -3.05
CA ARG A 53 2.86 -4.10 -1.90
C ARG A 53 3.53 -2.78 -2.22
N LEU A 54 3.13 -1.74 -1.50
CA LEU A 54 3.69 -0.41 -1.63
C LEU A 54 4.51 -0.05 -0.40
N THR A 55 5.60 0.68 -0.60
CA THR A 55 6.49 1.10 0.47
C THR A 55 6.80 2.58 0.41
N PHE A 56 6.95 3.19 1.59
CA PHE A 56 7.35 4.58 1.76
C PHE A 56 8.51 4.65 2.73
N GLU A 57 9.60 5.29 2.30
CA GLU A 57 10.76 5.53 3.14
C GLU A 57 10.69 6.94 3.72
N PHE A 58 10.85 7.05 5.04
CA PHE A 58 10.84 8.33 5.73
C PHE A 58 11.96 8.44 6.75
N ARG A 59 12.38 9.67 7.01
CA ARG A 59 13.34 9.98 8.07
C ARG A 59 12.57 10.41 9.30
N GLY A 60 12.45 9.54 10.29
CA GLY A 60 11.93 9.91 11.60
C GLY A 60 12.74 11.06 12.19
N LYS A 61 12.09 12.17 12.56
CA LYS A 61 12.72 13.20 13.38
C LYS A 61 12.65 12.74 14.84
N ASN A 62 13.81 12.48 15.45
CA ASN A 62 13.89 12.36 16.90
C ASN A 62 13.70 13.78 17.46
N SER A 63 12.45 14.16 17.76
CA SER A 63 12.15 15.42 18.45
C SER A 63 12.52 15.29 19.92
N CYS A 64 13.80 15.47 20.22
CA CYS A 64 14.26 15.94 21.52
C CYS A 64 15.30 17.04 21.28
N GLN A 65 14.82 18.18 20.76
CA GLN A 65 15.53 19.43 20.97
C GLN A 65 15.06 19.96 22.32
N ARG A 66 15.79 19.60 23.38
CA ARG A 66 15.81 20.39 24.62
C ARG A 66 16.40 21.74 24.24
N ALA A 67 15.57 22.76 24.13
CA ALA A 67 16.02 24.13 24.34
C ALA A 67 16.12 24.31 25.86
N VAL A 68 17.36 24.47 26.35
CA VAL A 68 17.67 25.02 27.66
C VAL A 68 18.17 26.43 27.44
#